data_AF-X1CDK4-F1
#
_entry.id   AF-X1CDK4-F1
#
_cell.length_a   1.000
_cell.length_b   1.000
_cell.length_c   1.000
_cell.angle_alpha   90.00
_cell.angle_beta   90.00
_cell.angle_gamma   90.00
#
_symmetry.space_group_name_H-M   'P 1'
#
loop_
_entity.id
_entity.type
_entity.pdbx_description
1 polymer ?
#
loop_
_entity_poly.entity_id
_entity_poly.type
_entity_poly.pdbx_seq_one_letter_code
_entity_poly.pdbx_strand_id
1 'polypeptide(L)'
;QNKIIYNEFLEKSQKIEGLFIPKLKNKVQRTILKNLDDSPNPTIQLMSKSFQGKNIFEDNFFIEVNRGCPYQCKFCISSFHNSPFRNKTYENIIDVIERGIKYSKFDTISLIGSCVSSHPKFNQICEYIID
;
A
#
# COMPACT_ATOMS: atom_id res chain seq x y z
N GLN A 1 -31.19 -11.10 10.90
CA GLN A 1 -29.76 -10.72 10.95
C GLN A 1 -29.10 -11.54 12.04
N ASN A 2 -28.13 -12.39 11.70
CA ASN A 2 -27.36 -13.15 12.70
C ASN A 2 -26.46 -12.19 13.48
N LYS A 3 -26.90 -11.79 14.68
CA LYS A 3 -26.08 -11.03 15.62
C LYS A 3 -25.04 -11.98 16.23
N ILE A 4 -23.77 -11.76 15.90
CA ILE A 4 -22.65 -12.48 16.50
C ILE A 4 -22.38 -11.88 17.87
N ILE A 5 -22.22 -12.71 18.89
CA ILE A 5 -21.91 -12.26 20.26
C ILE A 5 -20.42 -11.86 20.31
N TYR A 6 -20.06 -10.86 21.11
CA TYR A 6 -18.69 -10.31 21.16
C TYR A 6 -17.58 -11.38 21.29
N ASN A 7 -17.74 -12.35 22.18
CA ASN A 7 -16.73 -13.41 22.35
C ASN A 7 -16.61 -14.30 21.11
N GLU A 8 -17.74 -14.63 20.47
CA GLU A 8 -17.76 -15.41 19.22
C GLU A 8 -17.08 -14.64 18.07
N PHE A 9 -17.26 -13.30 18.03
CA PHE A 9 -16.55 -12.45 17.08
C PHE A 9 -15.03 -12.50 17.29
N LEU A 10 -14.56 -12.47 18.54
CA LEU A 10 -13.12 -12.56 18.84
C LEU A 10 -12.55 -13.92 18.44
N GLU A 11 -13.24 -15.02 18.75
CA GLU A 11 -12.81 -16.38 18.37
C GLU A 11 -12.76 -16.56 16.85
N LYS A 12 -13.74 -16.00 16.12
CA LYS A 12 -13.73 -15.99 14.65
C LYS A 12 -12.59 -15.14 14.10
N SER A 13 -12.36 -13.97 14.67
CA SER A 13 -11.31 -13.04 14.25
C SER A 13 -9.91 -13.61 14.49
N GLN A 14 -9.70 -14.41 15.53
CA GLN A 14 -8.42 -15.09 15.79
C GLN A 14 -7.95 -15.97 14.62
N LYS A 15 -8.87 -16.43 13.76
CA LYS A 15 -8.53 -17.23 12.57
C LYS A 15 -7.88 -16.41 11.45
N ILE A 16 -7.94 -15.07 11.54
CA ILE A 16 -7.26 -14.16 10.61
C ILE A 16 -5.77 -14.20 10.94
N GLU A 17 -4.96 -14.58 9.94
CA GLU A 17 -3.52 -14.67 10.10
C GLU A 17 -2.91 -13.30 10.48
N GLY A 18 -1.97 -13.30 11.42
CA GLY A 18 -1.30 -12.07 11.87
C GLY A 18 -2.11 -11.17 12.80
N LEU A 19 -3.39 -11.47 13.08
CA LEU A 19 -4.22 -10.68 13.98
C LEU A 19 -4.03 -11.07 15.45
N PHE A 20 -3.45 -10.16 16.24
CA PHE A 20 -3.30 -10.35 17.69
C PHE A 20 -4.51 -9.80 18.45
N ILE A 21 -5.08 -10.62 19.34
CA ILE A 21 -6.22 -10.28 20.19
C ILE A 21 -5.78 -10.35 21.65
N PRO A 22 -5.55 -9.21 22.33
CA PRO A 22 -5.02 -9.18 23.70
C PRO A 22 -5.83 -10.00 24.70
N LYS A 23 -7.17 -10.04 24.57
CA LYS A 23 -8.06 -10.79 25.46
C LYS A 23 -7.84 -12.30 25.37
N LEU A 24 -7.56 -12.81 24.18
CA LEU A 24 -7.33 -14.24 23.94
C LEU A 24 -5.87 -14.63 24.12
N LYS A 25 -4.96 -13.64 24.18
CA LYS A 25 -3.50 -13.84 24.24
C LYS A 25 -3.02 -14.84 23.18
N ASN A 26 -3.64 -14.81 22.00
CA ASN A 26 -3.34 -15.76 20.94
C ASN A 26 -1.92 -15.53 20.42
N LYS A 27 -1.23 -16.61 20.06
CA LYS A 27 0.06 -16.50 19.38
C LYS A 27 -0.19 -16.04 17.94
N VAL A 28 0.63 -15.12 17.48
CA VAL A 28 0.61 -14.64 16.10
C VAL A 28 1.99 -14.75 15.50
N GLN A 29 2.02 -14.88 14.18
CA GLN A 29 3.21 -14.80 13.36
C GLN A 29 3.08 -13.63 12.41
N ARG A 30 4.21 -13.10 11.96
CA ARG A 30 4.24 -12.05 10.94
C ARG A 30 3.72 -12.61 9.62
N THR A 31 2.62 -12.06 9.13
CA THR A 31 2.04 -12.43 7.83
C THR A 31 2.56 -11.51 6.73
N ILE A 32 2.96 -12.10 5.61
CA ILE A 32 3.51 -11.39 4.46
C ILE A 32 2.60 -11.69 3.27
N LEU A 33 2.00 -10.64 2.71
CA LEU A 33 1.26 -10.76 1.47
C LEU A 33 2.21 -11.14 0.33
N LYS A 34 2.01 -12.28 -0.34
CA LYS A 34 2.98 -12.76 -1.34
C LYS A 34 2.92 -11.94 -2.63
N ASN A 35 1.73 -11.81 -3.21
CA ASN A 35 1.49 -10.99 -4.39
C ASN A 35 1.06 -9.59 -3.96
N LEU A 36 1.84 -8.56 -4.30
CA LEU A 36 1.50 -7.19 -3.87
C LEU A 36 0.32 -6.61 -4.65
N ASP A 37 -0.01 -7.17 -5.81
CA ASP A 37 -1.19 -6.74 -6.59
C ASP A 37 -2.51 -7.02 -5.85
N ASP A 38 -2.52 -8.01 -4.96
CA ASP A 38 -3.68 -8.32 -4.11
C ASP A 38 -3.92 -7.24 -3.04
N SER A 39 -2.99 -6.29 -2.85
CA SER A 39 -3.17 -5.13 -1.99
C SER A 39 -3.84 -4.00 -2.79
N PRO A 40 -5.12 -3.70 -2.57
CA PRO A 40 -5.82 -2.68 -3.34
C PRO A 40 -5.26 -1.28 -3.05
N ASN A 41 -5.04 -0.49 -4.10
CA ASN A 41 -4.81 0.95 -3.96
C ASN A 41 -6.17 1.67 -3.96
N PRO A 42 -6.45 2.54 -2.97
CA PRO A 42 -7.67 3.34 -2.98
C PRO A 42 -7.72 4.24 -4.21
N THR A 43 -8.75 4.07 -5.04
CA THR A 43 -8.97 4.91 -6.23
C THR A 43 -9.50 6.29 -5.88
N ILE A 44 -10.15 6.42 -4.72
CA ILE A 44 -10.59 7.69 -4.16
C ILE A 44 -9.74 7.97 -2.94
N GLN A 45 -8.86 8.97 -3.06
CA GLN A 45 -7.96 9.39 -1.99
C GLN A 45 -8.49 10.70 -1.40
N LEU A 46 -9.07 10.60 -0.21
CA LEU A 46 -9.65 11.75 0.48
C LEU A 46 -8.52 12.59 1.07
N MET A 47 -8.22 13.70 0.42
CA MET A 47 -7.23 14.67 0.87
C MET A 47 -7.94 15.93 1.37
N SER A 48 -7.53 16.43 2.54
CA SER A 48 -7.98 17.73 3.03
C SER A 48 -7.30 18.82 2.24
N LYS A 49 -8.06 19.67 1.55
CA LYS A 49 -7.51 20.86 0.91
C LYS A 49 -7.20 21.93 1.95
N SER A 50 -5.95 22.35 2.06
CA SER A 50 -5.56 23.54 2.79
C SER A 50 -5.84 24.76 1.92
N PHE A 51 -6.24 25.85 2.56
CA PHE A 51 -6.44 27.13 1.88
C PHE A 51 -5.11 27.88 1.63
N GLN A 52 -3.98 27.33 2.09
CA GLN A 52 -2.66 27.94 2.00
C GLN A 52 -1.77 27.17 1.01
N GLY A 53 -1.80 27.59 -0.26
CA GLY A 53 -0.86 27.18 -1.31
C GLY A 53 -1.04 25.75 -1.86
N LYS A 54 -0.35 25.46 -2.97
CA LYS A 54 -0.22 24.09 -3.49
C LYS A 54 0.65 23.28 -2.53
N ASN A 55 0.07 22.25 -1.92
CA ASN A 55 0.79 21.36 -1.01
C ASN A 55 1.06 20.01 -1.68
N ILE A 56 2.23 19.44 -1.40
CA ILE A 56 2.75 18.18 -1.96
C ILE A 56 1.78 17.00 -1.77
N PHE A 57 0.84 17.10 -0.83
CA PHE A 57 -0.12 16.04 -0.55
C PHE A 57 -1.48 16.23 -1.23
N GLU A 58 -1.90 17.47 -1.49
CA GLU A 58 -3.31 17.75 -1.81
C GLU A 58 -3.62 17.57 -3.30
N ASP A 59 -2.62 17.79 -4.15
CA ASP A 59 -2.73 17.71 -5.60
C ASP A 59 -2.16 16.40 -6.18
N ASN A 60 -1.82 15.44 -5.32
CA ASN A 60 -1.12 14.21 -5.68
C ASN A 60 -2.02 12.97 -5.58
N PHE A 61 -1.93 12.09 -6.58
CA PHE A 61 -2.46 10.74 -6.51
C PHE A 61 -1.35 9.76 -6.09
N PHE A 62 -1.50 9.11 -4.95
CA PHE A 62 -0.49 8.21 -4.39
C PHE A 62 -0.65 6.78 -4.88
N ILE A 63 0.45 6.16 -5.31
CA ILE A 63 0.43 4.81 -5.83
C ILE A 63 1.51 3.99 -5.15
N GLU A 64 1.11 2.95 -4.43
CA GLU A 64 2.06 1.97 -3.90
C GLU A 64 2.68 1.17 -5.05
N VAL A 65 4.00 1.21 -5.18
CA VAL A 65 4.79 0.49 -6.19
C VAL A 65 5.46 -0.74 -5.59
N ASN A 66 5.96 -0.63 -4.36
CA ASN A 66 6.66 -1.73 -3.69
C ASN A 66 6.63 -1.67 -2.17
N ARG A 67 6.84 -2.84 -1.54
CA ARG A 67 7.08 -3.01 -0.11
C ARG A 67 8.40 -3.74 0.12
N GLY A 68 9.15 -3.30 1.12
CA GLY A 68 10.48 -3.80 1.41
C GLY A 68 11.54 -3.10 0.57
N CYS A 69 12.81 -3.33 0.89
CA CYS A 69 13.93 -2.75 0.18
C CYS A 69 14.92 -3.86 -0.13
N PRO A 70 15.40 -4.00 -1.38
CA PRO A 70 16.42 -5.01 -1.69
C PRO A 70 17.75 -4.69 -1.00
N TYR A 71 17.95 -3.41 -0.66
CA TYR A 71 19.11 -2.96 0.11
C TYR A 71 18.87 -3.21 1.60
N GLN A 72 19.78 -3.93 2.23
CA GLN A 72 19.73 -4.29 3.66
C GLN A 72 20.61 -3.35 4.50
N CYS A 73 20.42 -2.05 4.31
CA CYS A 73 21.16 -1.03 5.06
C CYS A 73 20.92 -1.22 6.55
N LYS A 74 21.99 -1.46 7.34
CA LYS A 74 21.90 -1.78 8.77
C LYS A 74 21.15 -0.74 9.62
N PHE A 75 21.11 0.51 9.17
CA PHE A 75 20.40 1.60 9.84
C PHE A 75 18.92 1.70 9.47
N CYS A 76 18.48 1.03 8.40
CA CYS A 76 17.14 1.22 7.84
C CYS A 76 16.17 0.16 8.36
N ILE A 77 15.29 0.56 9.29
CA ILE A 77 14.22 -0.31 9.79
C ILE A 77 13.29 -0.81 8.67
N SER A 78 13.07 -0.01 7.63
CA SER A 78 12.14 -0.35 6.54
C SER A 78 12.57 -1.60 5.77
N SER A 79 13.87 -1.80 5.54
CA SER A 79 14.36 -2.99 4.85
C SER A 79 14.04 -4.26 5.63
N PHE A 80 14.39 -4.30 6.92
CA PHE A 80 14.19 -5.48 7.75
C PHE A 80 12.71 -5.70 8.12
N HIS A 81 11.99 -4.65 8.50
CA HIS A 81 10.59 -4.76 8.91
C HIS A 81 9.66 -5.11 7.75
N ASN A 82 9.96 -4.66 6.52
CA ASN A 82 9.13 -4.90 5.34
C ASN A 82 9.66 -6.01 4.41
N SER A 83 10.79 -6.66 4.73
CA SER A 83 11.35 -7.79 3.97
C SER A 83 10.36 -8.96 3.83
N PRO A 84 10.23 -9.62 2.67
CA PRO A 84 11.02 -9.48 1.46
C PRO A 84 10.57 -8.31 0.58
N PHE A 85 11.49 -7.85 -0.27
CA PHE A 85 11.18 -6.89 -1.32
C PHE A 85 10.20 -7.49 -2.33
N ARG A 86 9.08 -6.80 -2.54
CA ARG A 86 8.01 -7.20 -3.47
C ARG A 86 7.54 -5.97 -4.21
N ASN A 87 7.29 -6.13 -5.50
CA ASN A 87 6.79 -5.10 -6.38
C ASN A 87 5.35 -5.43 -6.78
N LYS A 88 4.56 -4.40 -7.04
CA LYS A 88 3.37 -4.54 -7.87
C LYS A 88 3.77 -4.79 -9.32
N THR A 89 2.88 -5.38 -10.11
CA THR A 89 3.11 -5.49 -11.56
C THR A 89 2.96 -4.13 -12.24
N TYR A 90 3.61 -3.98 -13.40
CA TYR A 90 3.45 -2.78 -14.23
C TYR A 90 1.97 -2.58 -14.59
N GLU A 91 1.31 -3.66 -14.99
CA GLU A 91 -0.10 -3.68 -15.40
C GLU A 91 -1.02 -3.24 -14.25
N ASN A 92 -0.78 -3.70 -13.02
CA ASN A 92 -1.54 -3.24 -11.86
C ASN A 92 -1.34 -1.75 -11.57
N ILE A 93 -0.10 -1.25 -11.73
CA ILE A 93 0.22 0.16 -11.51
C ILE A 93 -0.52 1.03 -12.54
N ILE A 94 -0.49 0.65 -13.82
CA ILE A 94 -1.18 1.37 -14.89
C ILE A 94 -2.69 1.39 -14.66
N ASP A 95 -3.31 0.23 -14.36
CA ASP A 95 -4.75 0.17 -14.04
C ASP A 95 -5.13 1.09 -12.86
N VAL A 96 -4.29 1.16 -11.83
CA VAL A 96 -4.51 2.06 -10.69
C VAL A 96 -4.41 3.53 -11.12
N ILE A 97 -3.43 3.90 -11.97
CA ILE A 97 -3.29 5.25 -12.51
C ILE A 97 -4.55 5.64 -13.28
N GLU A 98 -4.97 4.82 -14.23
CA GLU A 98 -6.13 5.08 -15.09
C GLU A 98 -7.42 5.25 -14.27
N ARG A 99 -7.63 4.37 -13.29
CA ARG A 99 -8.77 4.49 -12.37
C ARG A 99 -8.67 5.75 -11.52
N GLY A 100 -7.49 6.09 -11.01
CA GLY A 100 -7.26 7.33 -10.26
C GLY A 100 -7.66 8.56 -11.07
N ILE A 101 -7.10 8.70 -12.27
CA ILE A 101 -7.39 9.81 -13.20
C ILE A 101 -8.89 9.90 -13.52
N LYS A 102 -9.56 8.76 -13.71
CA LYS A 102 -11.00 8.74 -14.01
C LYS A 102 -11.86 9.28 -12.87
N TYR A 103 -11.52 8.96 -11.62
CA TYR A 103 -12.37 9.26 -10.46
C TYR A 103 -11.96 10.51 -9.68
N SER A 104 -10.83 11.14 -10.05
CA SER A 104 -10.29 12.26 -9.29
C SER A 104 -9.45 13.19 -10.15
N LYS A 105 -9.42 14.48 -9.77
CA LYS A 105 -8.62 15.50 -10.44
C LYS A 105 -7.33 15.71 -9.65
N PHE A 106 -6.26 15.04 -10.08
CA PHE A 106 -4.91 15.22 -9.55
C PHE A 106 -3.99 15.70 -10.67
N ASP A 107 -3.08 16.62 -10.36
CA ASP A 107 -2.12 17.18 -11.31
C ASP A 107 -0.80 16.39 -11.31
N THR A 108 -0.59 15.52 -10.32
CA THR A 108 0.70 14.84 -10.10
C THR A 108 0.48 13.42 -9.59
N ILE A 109 1.31 12.48 -10.04
CA ILE A 109 1.33 11.10 -9.57
C ILE A 109 2.54 10.91 -8.65
N SER A 110 2.29 10.47 -7.42
CA SER A 110 3.31 10.18 -6.42
C SER A 110 3.52 8.67 -6.27
N LEU A 111 4.68 8.18 -6.72
CA LEU A 111 5.08 6.78 -6.55
C LEU A 111 5.60 6.54 -5.12
N ILE A 112 4.97 5.63 -4.39
CA ILE A 112 5.25 5.32 -3.00
C ILE A 112 5.84 3.92 -2.88
N GLY A 113 6.99 3.83 -2.20
CA GLY A 113 7.65 2.56 -1.91
C GLY A 113 8.98 2.81 -1.19
N SER A 114 9.48 1.79 -0.49
CA SER A 114 10.75 1.88 0.24
C SER A 114 11.96 1.96 -0.68
N CYS A 115 11.84 1.54 -1.94
CA CYS A 115 12.83 1.82 -2.98
C CYS A 115 12.18 1.76 -4.37
N VAL A 116 11.48 2.82 -4.78
CA VAL A 116 10.70 2.87 -6.03
C VAL A 116 11.54 2.61 -7.28
N SER A 117 12.77 3.14 -7.33
CA SER A 117 13.68 3.02 -8.47
C SER A 117 14.22 1.60 -8.67
N SER A 118 14.07 0.71 -7.68
CA SER A 118 14.44 -0.71 -7.82
C SER A 118 13.32 -1.56 -8.42
N HIS A 119 12.20 -0.96 -8.83
CA HIS A 119 11.17 -1.65 -9.58
C HIS A 119 11.73 -2.07 -10.97
N PRO A 120 11.55 -3.33 -11.42
CA PRO A 120 12.13 -3.80 -12.70
C PRO A 120 11.70 -3.02 -13.93
N LYS A 121 10.53 -2.38 -13.86
CA LYS A 121 9.94 -1.54 -14.92
C LYS A 121 9.88 -0.06 -14.56
N PHE A 122 10.73 0.42 -13.65
CA PHE A 122 10.68 1.80 -13.15
C PHE A 122 10.62 2.85 -14.27
N ASN A 123 11.52 2.75 -15.26
CA ASN A 123 11.55 3.70 -16.38
C ASN A 123 10.24 3.68 -17.20
N GLN A 124 9.69 2.49 -17.48
CA GLN A 124 8.44 2.37 -18.23
C GLN A 124 7.23 2.95 -17.47
N ILE A 125 7.24 2.88 -16.13
CA ILE A 125 6.23 3.53 -15.29
C ILE A 125 6.35 5.05 -15.44
N CYS A 126 7.58 5.58 -15.36
CA CYS A 126 7.81 7.02 -15.52
C CYS A 126 7.46 7.52 -16.91
N GLU A 127 7.81 6.79 -17.98
CA GLU A 127 7.45 7.11 -19.36
C GLU A 127 5.92 7.22 -19.50
N TYR A 128 5.17 6.21 -19.03
CA TYR A 128 3.70 6.24 -19.05
C TYR A 128 3.09 7.44 -18.30
N ILE A 129 3.72 7.88 -17.21
CA ILE A 129 3.21 9.01 -16.40
C ILE A 129 3.44 10.36 -17.09
N ILE A 130 4.48 10.46 -17.92
CA ILE A 130 4.89 11.72 -18.57
C ILE A 130 4.18 11.91 -19.92
N ASP A 131 3.85 10.80 -20.61
CA ASP A 131 3.09 10.79 -21.87
C ASP A 131 1.64 11.27 -21.70
#